data_AF-A0A846AHW3-F1
#
_entry.id   AF-A0A846AHW3-F1
#
_cell.length_a   1.000
_cell.length_b   1.000
_cell.length_c   1.000
_cell.angle_alpha   90.00
_cell.angle_beta   90.00
_cell.angle_gamma   90.00
#
_symmetry.space_group_name_H-M   'P 1'
#
loop_
_entity.id
_entity.type
_entity.pdbx_description
1 polymer ?
#
loop_
_entity_poly.entity_id
_entity_poly.type
_entity_poly.pdbx_seq_one_letter_code
_entity_poly.pdbx_strand_id
1 'polypeptide(L)'
;MIYKKLFELSILHEYYTNQLCPDFILEPTIECRKILSGHRLIVKNKVNGIVIIAPIAPDDETQPQIELAENLQFTFLLKLKNQKIVNFTERDFQGSIFFNLQQKQLDYGLRCPSFSNKNSVQPGIVPLEEDTVILYYQDLPKTDKLKETIKLSYEDLPGGQIVWGIIIIDNNDSMAVDFSQSSDYQITFETKEQKWRYYVITNSLKDELSIKDNEGKISFSDFKELQSGDPILDILNGQFPNGNKYFSESRRKIPCQEAGIKSISFSKSSSVLIENLPNPPNDNIIQVPGLLRKEMIQYQVINLLKNS
;
A
#
# COMPACT_ATOMS: atom_id res chain seq x y z
N MET A 1 21.95 5.93 32.18
CA MET A 1 21.74 6.78 30.99
C MET A 1 20.30 6.65 30.58
N ILE A 2 19.55 7.75 30.60
CA ILE A 2 18.12 7.78 30.29
C ILE A 2 17.97 8.14 28.81
N TYR A 3 17.01 7.51 28.14
CA TYR A 3 16.70 7.76 26.73
C TYR A 3 15.25 8.23 26.61
N LYS A 4 15.00 9.22 25.75
CA LYS A 4 13.65 9.67 25.38
C LYS A 4 13.42 9.56 23.88
N LYS A 5 12.15 9.45 23.50
CA LYS A 5 11.70 9.39 22.11
C LYS A 5 11.92 10.75 21.46
N LEU A 6 12.75 10.79 20.41
CA LEU A 6 12.93 11.97 19.58
C LEU A 6 11.75 12.07 18.61
N PHE A 7 11.61 11.05 17.77
CA PHE A 7 10.46 10.92 16.89
C PHE A 7 10.11 9.46 16.60
N GLU A 8 8.92 9.27 16.05
CA GLU A 8 8.42 8.00 15.56
C GLU A 8 7.89 8.17 14.14
N LEU A 9 8.14 7.18 13.29
CA LEU A 9 7.54 7.11 11.97
C LEU A 9 6.77 5.79 11.86
N SER A 10 5.46 5.90 11.66
CA SER A 10 4.55 4.78 11.46
C SER A 10 4.08 4.71 10.00
N ILE A 11 3.93 3.49 9.50
CA ILE A 11 3.41 3.16 8.18
C ILE A 11 2.10 2.44 8.41
N LEU A 12 1.01 3.05 7.95
CA LEU A 12 -0.33 2.51 8.05
C LEU A 12 -0.84 2.11 6.66
N HIS A 13 -1.76 1.16 6.63
CA HIS A 13 -2.43 0.76 5.40
C HIS A 13 -3.83 0.23 5.68
N GLU A 14 -4.84 0.76 4.98
CA GLU A 14 -6.26 0.41 5.14
C GLU A 14 -6.59 -1.07 4.89
N TYR A 15 -5.72 -1.81 4.21
CA TYR A 15 -5.91 -3.23 3.94
C TYR A 15 -5.92 -4.08 5.23
N TYR A 16 -5.13 -3.69 6.24
CA TYR A 16 -4.99 -4.46 7.48
C TYR A 16 -6.04 -4.07 8.49
N THR A 17 -6.51 -5.06 9.25
CA THR A 17 -7.58 -4.87 10.26
C THR A 17 -7.21 -3.83 11.32
N ASN A 18 -5.94 -3.78 11.73
CA ASN A 18 -5.42 -2.81 12.71
C ASN A 18 -4.74 -1.61 12.06
N GLN A 19 -4.83 -1.47 10.74
CA GLN A 19 -4.16 -0.47 9.91
C GLN A 19 -2.63 -0.48 9.99
N LEU A 20 -1.99 -1.38 10.75
CA LEU A 20 -0.52 -1.42 10.86
C LEU A 20 0.05 -2.14 9.63
N CYS A 21 0.90 -1.47 8.85
CA CYS A 21 1.48 -2.04 7.63
C CYS A 21 2.84 -2.73 7.92
N PRO A 22 2.94 -4.07 7.89
CA PRO A 22 4.18 -4.80 8.15
C PRO A 22 5.03 -5.04 6.90
N ASP A 23 4.60 -4.52 5.76
CA ASP A 23 5.11 -4.86 4.43
C ASP A 23 6.31 -4.02 4.00
N PHE A 24 6.76 -3.10 4.87
CA PHE A 24 7.89 -2.23 4.61
C PHE A 24 8.96 -2.32 5.68
N ILE A 25 10.20 -2.09 5.27
CA ILE A 25 11.37 -1.91 6.12
C ILE A 25 11.90 -0.50 5.88
N LEU A 26 12.19 0.22 6.97
CA LEU A 26 12.86 1.51 6.90
C LEU A 26 14.34 1.33 7.21
N GLU A 27 15.19 1.61 6.24
CA GLU A 27 16.65 1.52 6.42
C GLU A 27 17.27 2.92 6.34
N PRO A 28 18.02 3.39 7.35
CA PRO A 28 18.72 4.67 7.26
C PRO A 28 19.77 4.62 6.14
N THR A 29 19.88 5.68 5.34
CA THR A 29 20.96 5.81 4.34
C THR A 29 22.34 5.87 5.01
N ILE A 30 23.42 5.77 4.23
CA ILE A 30 24.78 5.88 4.76
C ILE A 30 24.98 7.21 5.52
N GLU A 31 24.54 8.34 4.95
CA GLU A 31 24.64 9.65 5.60
C GLU A 31 23.77 9.74 6.86
N CYS A 32 22.54 9.22 6.81
CA CYS A 32 21.66 9.15 7.98
C CYS A 32 22.30 8.30 9.10
N ARG A 33 22.95 7.18 8.78
CA ARG A 33 23.69 6.38 9.77
C ARG A 33 24.82 7.16 10.43
N LYS A 34 25.57 7.98 9.68
CA LYS A 34 26.59 8.87 10.26
C LYS A 34 25.96 9.85 11.24
N ILE A 35 24.87 10.51 10.84
CA ILE A 35 24.11 11.43 11.70
C ILE A 35 23.64 10.75 12.99
N LEU A 36 22.99 9.59 12.86
CA LEU A 36 22.47 8.81 13.99
C LEU A 36 23.61 8.44 14.95
N SER A 37 24.74 7.95 14.43
CA SER A 37 25.88 7.57 15.25
C SER A 37 26.56 8.77 15.93
N GLY A 38 26.72 9.89 15.22
CA GLY A 38 27.37 11.11 15.74
C GLY A 38 26.60 11.74 16.89
N HIS A 39 25.26 11.68 16.85
CA HIS A 39 24.38 12.18 17.90
C HIS A 39 23.94 11.09 18.89
N ARG A 40 24.53 9.89 18.82
CA ARG A 40 24.23 8.73 19.69
C ARG A 40 22.74 8.34 19.70
N LEU A 41 22.06 8.58 18.58
CA LEU A 41 20.67 8.22 18.39
C LEU A 41 20.55 6.72 18.12
N ILE A 42 19.51 6.10 18.67
CA ILE A 42 19.23 4.67 18.49
C ILE A 42 17.97 4.52 17.66
N VAL A 43 18.07 3.78 16.57
CA VAL A 43 16.92 3.35 15.76
C VAL A 43 16.36 2.06 16.35
N LYS A 44 15.07 2.07 16.70
CA LYS A 44 14.32 0.87 17.07
C LYS A 44 13.29 0.56 15.99
N ASN A 45 13.41 -0.61 15.37
CA ASN A 45 12.43 -1.07 14.39
C ASN A 45 11.12 -1.46 15.08
N LYS A 46 10.01 -1.06 14.48
CA LYS A 46 8.66 -1.52 14.80
C LYS A 46 8.16 -2.43 13.67
N VAL A 47 7.05 -3.14 13.93
CA VAL A 47 6.37 -3.92 12.90
C VAL A 47 5.99 -3.03 11.71
N ASN A 48 5.57 -1.79 11.98
CA ASN A 48 5.04 -0.87 11.00
C ASN A 48 5.87 0.42 10.86
N GLY A 49 7.17 0.41 11.17
CA GLY A 49 7.95 1.64 11.10
C GLY A 49 9.17 1.66 12.00
N ILE A 50 9.54 2.83 12.51
CA ILE A 50 10.71 3.04 13.38
C ILE A 50 10.43 4.03 14.50
N VAL A 51 11.21 3.93 15.57
CA VAL A 51 11.29 4.92 16.64
C VAL A 51 12.75 5.33 16.78
N ILE A 52 13.01 6.63 16.77
CA ILE A 52 14.31 7.20 17.08
C ILE A 52 14.30 7.69 18.52
N ILE A 53 15.22 7.18 19.32
CA ILE A 53 15.43 7.65 20.70
C ILE A 53 16.79 8.33 20.82
N ALA A 54 16.85 9.36 21.65
CA ALA A 54 18.06 10.09 21.98
C ALA A 54 18.39 9.97 23.46
N PRO A 55 19.67 9.97 23.84
CA PRO A 55 20.05 10.15 25.24
C PRO A 55 19.77 11.59 25.69
N ILE A 56 19.30 11.74 26.93
CA ILE A 56 19.04 13.07 27.52
C ILE A 56 20.20 13.54 28.39
N ALA A 57 20.32 14.86 28.57
CA ALA A 57 21.30 15.45 29.47
C ALA A 57 21.05 15.01 30.93
N PRO A 58 22.10 14.81 31.76
CA PRO A 58 21.93 14.39 33.16
C PRO A 58 21.15 15.40 34.02
N ASP A 59 21.30 16.69 33.70
CA ASP A 59 20.77 17.79 34.49
C ASP A 59 19.45 18.35 33.94
N ASP A 60 19.07 17.97 32.72
CA ASP A 60 17.84 18.42 32.06
C ASP A 60 17.26 17.29 31.20
N GLU A 61 16.14 16.73 31.66
CA GLU A 61 15.47 15.65 30.93
C GLU A 61 14.75 16.10 29.66
N THR A 62 14.71 17.41 29.38
CA THR A 62 14.08 17.99 28.20
C THR A 62 15.05 18.23 27.06
N GLN A 63 16.36 18.14 27.31
CA GLN A 63 17.39 18.42 26.32
C GLN A 63 18.16 17.15 25.92
N PRO A 64 18.53 17.01 24.63
CA PRO A 64 19.39 15.92 24.21
C PRO A 64 20.77 16.08 24.84
N GLN A 65 21.47 14.98 25.05
CA GLN A 65 22.87 15.03 25.47
C GLN A 65 23.77 15.68 24.40
N ILE A 66 23.39 15.57 23.12
CA ILE A 66 24.08 16.19 21.99
C ILE A 66 23.04 16.98 21.20
N GLU A 67 23.22 18.29 21.11
CA GLU A 67 22.34 19.20 20.38
C GLU A 67 22.21 18.79 18.90
N LEU A 68 20.99 18.85 18.37
CA LEU A 68 20.68 18.54 16.98
C LEU A 68 20.61 19.86 16.19
N ALA A 69 21.36 19.99 15.11
CA ALA A 69 21.31 21.20 14.27
C ALA A 69 19.93 21.38 13.61
N GLU A 70 19.45 22.63 13.49
CA GLU A 70 18.13 23.00 12.90
C GLU A 70 17.94 22.62 11.41
N ASN A 71 18.98 22.12 10.76
CA ASN A 71 18.95 21.67 9.36
C ASN A 71 19.37 20.20 9.22
N LEU A 72 19.39 19.45 10.32
CA LEU A 72 19.73 18.05 10.32
C LEU A 72 18.65 17.26 9.57
N GLN A 73 19.06 16.43 8.62
CA GLN A 73 18.12 15.67 7.79
C GLN A 73 18.30 14.17 8.01
N PHE A 74 17.21 13.48 8.35
CA PHE A 74 17.17 12.03 8.46
C PHE A 74 16.58 11.44 7.18
N THR A 75 17.41 10.68 6.45
CA THR A 75 16.98 10.01 5.22
C THR A 75 16.88 8.50 5.42
N PHE A 76 15.73 7.93 5.05
CA PHE A 76 15.46 6.49 5.12
C PHE A 76 15.04 5.96 3.75
N LEU A 77 15.52 4.77 3.42
CA LEU A 77 15.04 3.97 2.30
C LEU A 77 13.82 3.18 2.77
N LEU A 78 12.70 3.34 2.07
CA LEU A 78 11.50 2.53 2.25
C LEU A 78 11.64 1.29 1.37
N LYS A 79 11.98 0.14 1.95
CA LYS A 79 12.19 -1.12 1.24
C LYS A 79 10.98 -2.01 1.35
N LEU A 80 10.60 -2.65 0.24
CA LEU A 80 9.46 -3.54 0.20
C LEU A 80 9.83 -4.94 0.71
N LYS A 81 9.11 -5.42 1.72
CA LYS A 81 9.21 -6.79 2.24
C LYS A 81 8.24 -7.73 1.51
N ASN A 82 7.04 -7.25 1.19
CA ASN A 82 6.02 -8.03 0.50
C ASN A 82 5.74 -7.47 -0.89
N GLN A 83 6.23 -8.13 -1.93
CA GLN A 83 6.01 -7.72 -3.32
C GLN A 83 4.53 -7.70 -3.74
N LYS A 84 3.65 -8.40 -3.00
CA LYS A 84 2.23 -8.48 -3.30
C LYS A 84 1.44 -7.25 -2.87
N ILE A 85 2.02 -6.32 -2.10
CA ILE A 85 1.34 -5.08 -1.69
C ILE A 85 0.75 -4.33 -2.89
N VAL A 86 1.44 -4.39 -4.02
CA VAL A 86 1.09 -3.74 -5.28
C VAL A 86 -0.24 -4.21 -5.87
N ASN A 87 -0.76 -5.35 -5.41
CA ASN A 87 -2.03 -5.93 -5.85
C ASN A 87 -3.22 -5.32 -5.13
N PHE A 88 -3.03 -4.83 -3.89
CA PHE A 88 -4.09 -4.33 -3.02
C PHE A 88 -3.90 -2.90 -2.53
N THR A 89 -2.79 -2.23 -2.85
CA THR A 89 -2.60 -0.80 -2.62
C THR A 89 -3.05 0.01 -3.83
N GLU A 90 -3.78 1.10 -3.59
CA GLU A 90 -4.15 2.03 -4.66
C GLU A 90 -2.89 2.74 -5.19
N ARG A 91 -2.74 2.75 -6.52
CA ARG A 91 -1.51 3.16 -7.21
C ARG A 91 -1.66 4.46 -7.99
N ASP A 92 -2.66 5.27 -7.68
CA ASP A 92 -2.87 6.58 -8.32
C ASP A 92 -1.71 7.58 -8.11
N PHE A 93 -0.64 7.20 -7.42
CA PHE A 93 0.67 7.83 -7.49
C PHE A 93 1.33 7.56 -8.85
N GLN A 94 0.97 8.32 -9.89
CA GLN A 94 1.76 8.44 -11.13
C GLN A 94 3.05 9.22 -10.84
N GLY A 95 4.00 8.56 -10.20
CA GLY A 95 5.27 9.14 -9.80
C GLY A 95 5.86 8.37 -8.64
N SER A 96 7.16 8.37 -8.55
CA SER A 96 7.84 7.78 -7.41
C SER A 96 7.60 8.62 -6.16
N ILE A 97 7.56 7.94 -5.02
CA ILE A 97 7.01 8.52 -3.81
C ILE A 97 8.13 9.15 -2.98
N PHE A 98 8.12 10.47 -2.91
CA PHE A 98 8.83 11.21 -1.90
C PHE A 98 7.87 11.62 -0.80
N PHE A 99 8.18 11.24 0.43
CA PHE A 99 7.51 11.79 1.61
C PHE A 99 8.41 12.88 2.18
N ASN A 100 8.04 14.14 1.97
CA ASN A 100 8.55 15.24 2.77
C ASN A 100 7.54 15.53 3.88
N LEU A 101 7.85 15.07 5.09
CA LEU A 101 6.96 15.13 6.24
C LEU A 101 7.17 16.44 7.00
N GLN A 102 6.69 17.57 6.45
CA GLN A 102 6.79 18.88 7.13
C GLN A 102 5.61 19.22 8.05
N GLN A 103 4.57 18.36 8.18
CA GLN A 103 3.43 18.60 9.07
C GLN A 103 2.91 17.33 9.75
N LYS A 104 2.43 17.49 11.00
CA LYS A 104 2.02 16.43 11.96
C LYS A 104 0.82 15.57 11.55
N GLN A 105 0.15 15.86 10.43
CA GLN A 105 -0.93 15.03 9.89
C GLN A 105 -1.16 15.41 8.42
N LEU A 106 -0.77 14.53 7.49
CA LEU A 106 -1.20 14.62 6.11
C LEU A 106 -2.43 13.70 5.94
N ASP A 107 -3.60 14.31 5.87
CA ASP A 107 -4.82 13.67 5.42
C ASP A 107 -4.93 13.97 3.91
N TYR A 108 -4.60 13.01 3.05
CA TYR A 108 -4.68 13.21 1.60
C TYR A 108 -5.55 12.16 0.93
N GLY A 109 -6.77 12.59 0.60
CA GLY A 109 -7.33 12.34 -0.72
C GLY A 109 -6.93 13.49 -1.65
N LEU A 110 -6.16 13.21 -2.71
CA LEU A 110 -5.93 14.17 -3.79
C LEU A 110 -6.15 13.55 -5.16
N ARG A 111 -7.25 13.95 -5.79
CA ARG A 111 -7.47 13.84 -7.22
C ARG A 111 -6.45 14.71 -7.96
N CYS A 112 -5.80 14.15 -8.99
CA CYS A 112 -5.01 14.93 -9.94
C CYS A 112 -5.87 16.01 -10.61
N PRO A 113 -5.49 17.30 -10.57
CA PRO A 113 -6.06 18.27 -11.50
C PRO A 113 -5.33 18.14 -12.84
N SER A 114 -6.08 17.82 -13.89
CA SER A 114 -5.64 18.03 -15.27
C SER A 114 -5.43 19.53 -15.51
N PHE A 115 -4.18 19.94 -15.76
CA PHE A 115 -3.87 21.32 -16.14
C PHE A 115 -4.12 21.54 -17.63
N SER A 116 -5.08 22.41 -17.95
CA SER A 116 -5.08 23.15 -19.21
C SER A 116 -4.71 24.60 -18.93
N ASN A 117 -3.49 25.02 -19.28
CA ASN A 117 -3.28 26.41 -19.66
C ASN A 117 -2.13 26.56 -20.65
N LYS A 118 -2.35 27.40 -21.66
CA LYS A 118 -1.41 27.72 -22.73
C LYS A 118 -0.47 28.81 -22.18
N ASN A 119 0.84 28.63 -22.40
CA ASN A 119 1.94 29.56 -22.07
C ASN A 119 2.65 29.31 -20.72
N SER A 120 3.45 28.25 -20.66
CA SER A 120 4.66 28.19 -19.82
C SER A 120 5.68 27.24 -20.46
N VAL A 121 6.96 27.59 -20.33
CA VAL A 121 8.10 26.86 -20.92
C VAL A 121 8.15 25.44 -20.35
N GLN A 122 8.13 24.44 -21.22
CA GLN A 122 8.17 23.03 -20.81
C GLN A 122 9.57 22.64 -20.32
N PRO A 123 9.71 21.92 -19.19
CA PRO A 123 10.93 21.20 -18.90
C PRO A 123 11.09 20.06 -19.91
N GLY A 124 12.27 19.99 -20.53
CA GLY A 124 12.60 18.97 -21.53
C GLY A 124 12.52 17.57 -20.93
N ILE A 125 11.69 16.73 -21.53
CA ILE A 125 11.66 15.29 -21.27
C ILE A 125 12.86 14.70 -22.01
N VAL A 126 13.87 14.24 -21.29
CA VAL A 126 14.92 13.39 -21.86
C VAL A 126 14.48 11.95 -21.65
N PRO A 127 14.32 11.14 -22.72
CA PRO A 127 14.06 9.71 -22.57
C PRO A 127 15.36 9.07 -22.03
N LEU A 128 15.29 8.57 -20.80
CA LEU A 128 16.34 7.74 -20.22
C LEU A 128 15.89 6.28 -20.27
N GLU A 129 16.87 5.40 -20.42
CA GLU A 129 16.70 3.94 -20.56
C GLU A 129 15.87 3.34 -19.41
N GLU A 130 15.23 2.21 -19.70
CA GLU A 130 13.98 1.69 -19.08
C GLU A 130 13.98 1.49 -17.55
N ASP A 131 15.12 1.66 -16.85
CA ASP A 131 15.27 1.26 -15.44
C ASP A 131 15.76 2.37 -14.50
N THR A 132 15.83 3.64 -14.95
CA THR A 132 16.30 4.75 -14.08
C THR A 132 15.17 5.68 -13.64
N VAL A 133 14.89 5.72 -12.35
CA VAL A 133 13.97 6.68 -11.71
C VAL A 133 14.79 7.83 -11.11
N ILE A 134 14.73 9.01 -11.72
CA ILE A 134 15.21 10.28 -11.14
C ILE A 134 14.01 11.16 -10.88
N LEU A 135 13.97 11.81 -9.73
CA LEU A 135 12.84 12.63 -9.32
C LEU A 135 13.30 13.98 -8.80
N TYR A 136 12.47 14.98 -9.08
CA TYR A 136 12.64 16.38 -8.71
C TYR A 136 11.55 16.81 -7.70
N TYR A 137 11.88 17.79 -6.85
CA TYR A 137 10.93 18.51 -6.00
C TYR A 137 10.92 20.00 -6.37
N GLN A 138 9.74 20.65 -6.33
CA GLN A 138 9.58 22.09 -6.56
C GLN A 138 8.88 22.77 -5.37
N ASP A 139 9.74 23.32 -4.49
CA ASP A 139 9.68 24.50 -3.60
C ASP A 139 8.38 24.99 -2.91
N LEU A 140 8.47 24.96 -1.57
CA LEU A 140 8.03 26.01 -0.62
C LEU A 140 8.96 27.25 -0.73
N PRO A 141 8.60 28.43 -0.19
CA PRO A 141 8.89 29.73 -0.80
C PRO A 141 10.39 30.07 -0.92
N LYS A 142 10.71 30.70 -2.07
CA LYS A 142 11.98 31.32 -2.47
C LYS A 142 12.99 31.55 -1.34
N THR A 143 13.89 30.61 -1.14
CA THR A 143 15.25 30.94 -0.73
C THR A 143 16.22 30.05 -1.51
N ASP A 144 17.09 30.69 -2.27
CA ASP A 144 18.16 30.04 -3.02
C ASP A 144 19.10 29.31 -2.06
N LYS A 145 19.18 27.98 -2.16
CA LYS A 145 20.43 27.21 -2.04
C LYS A 145 20.24 25.72 -2.36
N LEU A 146 21.05 25.27 -3.31
CA LEU A 146 21.46 23.90 -3.68
C LEU A 146 20.45 22.76 -3.51
N LYS A 147 19.85 22.39 -4.65
CA LYS A 147 19.21 21.09 -4.90
C LYS A 147 20.28 20.05 -5.23
N GLU A 148 20.82 19.37 -4.23
CA GLU A 148 21.58 18.14 -4.49
C GLU A 148 20.61 16.99 -4.78
N THR A 149 20.61 16.54 -6.03
CA THR A 149 19.95 15.29 -6.43
C THR A 149 20.75 14.13 -5.85
N ILE A 150 20.23 13.46 -4.83
CA ILE A 150 20.76 12.16 -4.42
C ILE A 150 20.41 11.16 -5.52
N LYS A 151 21.35 10.91 -6.44
CA LYS A 151 21.26 9.77 -7.35
C LYS A 151 21.48 8.50 -6.53
N LEU A 152 20.42 7.78 -6.23
CA LEU A 152 20.56 6.38 -5.81
C LEU A 152 20.73 5.56 -7.08
N SER A 153 21.91 4.98 -7.29
CA SER A 153 22.09 3.97 -8.33
C SER A 153 21.51 2.65 -7.83
N TYR A 154 20.83 1.89 -8.70
CA TYR A 154 20.29 0.57 -8.37
C TYR A 154 21.41 -0.42 -7.98
N GLU A 155 22.63 -0.16 -8.47
CA GLU A 155 23.82 -0.97 -8.25
C GLU A 155 24.38 -0.85 -6.81
N ASP A 156 24.04 0.22 -6.08
CA ASP A 156 24.49 0.45 -4.71
C ASP A 156 23.63 -0.27 -3.64
N LEU A 157 22.57 -0.98 -4.05
CA LEU A 157 21.64 -1.65 -3.14
C LEU A 157 22.03 -3.12 -2.92
N PRO A 158 22.58 -3.49 -1.76
CA PRO A 158 22.94 -4.88 -1.48
C PRO A 158 21.66 -5.74 -1.39
N GLY A 159 21.54 -6.69 -2.32
CA GLY A 159 20.66 -7.85 -2.20
C GLY A 159 19.20 -7.64 -2.57
N GLY A 160 18.90 -7.43 -3.86
CA GLY A 160 17.60 -7.78 -4.50
C GLY A 160 16.31 -7.20 -3.92
N GLN A 161 16.38 -6.34 -2.89
CA GLN A 161 15.22 -5.73 -2.26
C GLN A 161 14.83 -4.47 -3.02
N ILE A 162 13.57 -4.41 -3.41
CA ILE A 162 13.00 -3.29 -4.17
C ILE A 162 12.86 -2.09 -3.22
N VAL A 163 13.59 -1.02 -3.51
CA VAL A 163 13.38 0.27 -2.85
C VAL A 163 12.10 0.88 -3.43
N TRP A 164 11.10 1.06 -2.56
CA TRP A 164 9.79 1.59 -2.90
C TRP A 164 9.76 3.13 -2.86
N GLY A 165 10.59 3.74 -2.02
CA GLY A 165 10.66 5.19 -1.90
C GLY A 165 11.79 5.66 -0.98
N ILE A 166 11.94 6.97 -0.89
CA ILE A 166 12.87 7.65 0.02
C ILE A 166 12.04 8.55 0.94
N ILE A 167 12.31 8.47 2.23
CA ILE A 167 11.66 9.28 3.26
C ILE A 167 12.69 10.24 3.83
N ILE A 168 12.31 11.50 3.90
CA ILE A 168 13.14 12.59 4.40
C ILE A 168 12.40 13.25 5.55
N ILE A 169 13.05 13.32 6.71
CA ILE A 169 12.55 14.01 7.90
C ILE A 169 13.58 15.08 8.26
N ASP A 170 13.15 16.34 8.21
CA ASP A 170 13.98 17.49 8.59
C ASP A 170 13.81 17.81 10.08
N ASN A 171 14.91 18.06 10.78
CA ASN A 171 14.92 18.58 12.15
C ASN A 171 14.63 20.09 12.14
N ASN A 172 13.38 20.44 11.86
CA ASN A 172 12.88 21.81 11.87
C ASN A 172 11.76 21.96 12.91
N ASP A 173 10.93 22.99 12.79
CA ASP A 173 9.78 23.24 13.68
C ASP A 173 8.77 22.08 13.78
N SER A 174 8.83 21.08 12.88
CA SER A 174 8.02 19.85 12.97
C SER A 174 8.56 18.81 13.95
N MET A 175 9.85 18.89 14.28
CA MET A 175 10.50 18.05 15.28
C MET A 175 10.45 18.75 16.63
N ALA A 176 10.11 18.01 17.68
CA ALA A 176 10.06 18.59 19.02
C ALA A 176 11.45 19.10 19.43
N VAL A 177 11.53 20.40 19.72
CA VAL A 177 12.76 21.09 20.14
C VAL A 177 13.19 20.65 21.55
N ASP A 178 12.22 20.27 22.38
CA ASP A 178 12.45 19.67 23.69
C ASP A 178 11.82 18.26 23.77
N PHE A 179 12.43 17.37 24.53
CA PHE A 179 11.93 16.00 24.76
C PHE A 179 10.70 15.96 25.69
N SER A 180 10.01 17.09 25.90
CA SER A 180 8.74 17.12 26.62
C SER A 180 7.61 16.52 25.77
N GLN A 181 7.76 16.58 24.44
CA GLN A 181 6.87 15.96 23.47
C GLN A 181 7.70 15.22 22.42
N SER A 182 7.14 14.15 21.85
CA SER A 182 7.74 13.50 20.69
C SER A 182 7.04 13.92 19.42
N SER A 183 7.76 13.94 18.30
CA SER A 183 7.15 14.08 16.98
C SER A 183 6.75 12.71 16.44
N ASP A 184 5.46 12.56 16.12
CA ASP A 184 4.93 11.34 15.53
C ASP A 184 4.57 11.64 14.07
N TYR A 185 5.16 10.87 13.17
CA TYR A 185 4.97 10.96 11.73
C TYR A 185 4.27 9.71 11.21
N GLN A 186 3.46 9.87 10.16
CA GLN A 186 2.68 8.79 9.58
C GLN A 186 2.71 8.82 8.05
N ILE A 187 2.86 7.64 7.45
CA ILE A 187 2.59 7.37 6.04
C ILE A 187 1.36 6.46 5.99
N THR A 188 0.32 6.84 5.24
CA THR A 188 -0.89 6.02 5.09
C THR A 188 -1.04 5.56 3.64
N PHE A 189 -1.26 4.28 3.45
CA PHE A 189 -1.60 3.68 2.16
C PHE A 189 -3.08 3.33 2.09
N GLU A 190 -3.75 3.82 1.05
CA GLU A 190 -5.13 3.47 0.75
C GLU A 190 -5.22 2.09 0.08
N THR A 191 -6.32 1.40 0.33
CA THR A 191 -6.58 0.12 -0.31
C THR A 191 -7.20 0.31 -1.69
N LYS A 192 -6.82 -0.56 -2.62
CA LYS A 192 -7.38 -0.59 -3.95
C LYS A 192 -8.81 -1.09 -3.90
N GLU A 193 -9.70 -0.44 -4.64
CA GLU A 193 -11.05 -0.97 -4.86
C GLU A 193 -11.11 -1.83 -6.14
N GLN A 194 -11.57 -3.07 -6.01
CA GLN A 194 -11.68 -4.00 -7.13
C GLN A 194 -13.03 -4.71 -7.16
N LYS A 195 -13.50 -5.09 -8.34
CA LYS A 195 -14.63 -6.01 -8.41
C LYS A 195 -14.20 -7.40 -7.96
N TRP A 196 -15.12 -8.10 -7.33
CA TRP A 196 -14.95 -9.48 -6.88
C TRP A 196 -15.77 -10.41 -7.74
N ARG A 197 -15.20 -11.56 -8.11
CA ARG A 197 -15.88 -12.60 -8.87
C ARG A 197 -15.76 -13.96 -8.17
N TYR A 198 -16.88 -14.60 -7.92
CA TYR A 198 -16.94 -15.95 -7.40
C TYR A 198 -17.25 -16.92 -8.52
N TYR A 199 -16.34 -17.86 -8.76
CA TYR A 199 -16.53 -19.00 -9.63
C TYR A 199 -17.05 -20.17 -8.81
N VAL A 200 -18.14 -20.80 -9.23
CA VAL A 200 -18.78 -21.90 -8.52
C VAL A 200 -18.78 -23.14 -9.41
N ILE A 201 -18.20 -24.23 -8.91
CA ILE A 201 -18.28 -25.56 -9.51
C ILE A 201 -19.29 -26.40 -8.76
N THR A 202 -20.33 -26.89 -9.43
CA THR A 202 -21.42 -27.63 -8.79
C THR A 202 -22.13 -28.60 -9.76
N ASN A 203 -22.93 -29.53 -9.23
CA ASN A 203 -23.88 -30.33 -10.02
C ASN A 203 -25.29 -29.72 -10.05
N SER A 204 -25.46 -28.57 -9.40
CA SER A 204 -26.74 -27.87 -9.28
C SER A 204 -27.01 -27.02 -10.52
N LEU A 205 -28.28 -26.66 -10.73
CA LEU A 205 -28.65 -25.68 -11.75
C LEU A 205 -28.36 -24.25 -11.27
N LYS A 206 -28.12 -23.35 -12.22
CA LYS A 206 -27.78 -21.95 -11.98
C LYS A 206 -28.80 -21.22 -11.09
N ASP A 207 -30.09 -21.44 -11.34
CA ASP A 207 -31.19 -20.73 -10.70
C ASP A 207 -31.40 -21.12 -9.23
N GLU A 208 -30.72 -22.20 -8.79
CA GLU A 208 -30.70 -22.59 -7.38
C GLU A 208 -29.66 -21.81 -6.59
N LEU A 209 -28.72 -21.10 -7.23
CA LEU A 209 -27.56 -20.49 -6.57
C LEU A 209 -27.79 -19.01 -6.28
N SER A 210 -27.35 -18.55 -5.11
CA SER A 210 -27.34 -17.11 -4.80
C SER A 210 -26.18 -16.72 -3.88
N ILE A 211 -25.64 -15.51 -4.10
CA ILE A 211 -24.74 -14.82 -3.18
C ILE A 211 -25.47 -13.61 -2.66
N LYS A 212 -25.53 -13.46 -1.34
CA LYS A 212 -26.20 -12.32 -0.68
C LYS A 212 -25.32 -11.76 0.42
N ASP A 213 -25.24 -10.44 0.44
CA ASP A 213 -24.78 -9.72 1.62
C ASP A 213 -25.97 -9.51 2.57
N ASN A 214 -25.90 -10.08 3.75
CA ASN A 214 -26.92 -9.98 4.80
C ASN A 214 -27.08 -8.56 5.34
N GLU A 215 -26.07 -7.68 5.15
CA GLU A 215 -26.14 -6.27 5.51
C GLU A 215 -26.56 -5.37 4.34
N GLY A 216 -26.67 -5.91 3.12
CA GLY A 216 -27.09 -5.17 1.93
C GLY A 216 -26.10 -4.12 1.42
N LYS A 217 -24.85 -4.12 1.87
CA LYS A 217 -23.80 -3.19 1.43
C LYS A 217 -23.23 -3.57 0.07
N ILE A 218 -23.13 -4.86 -0.20
CA ILE A 218 -22.57 -5.44 -1.43
C ILE A 218 -23.67 -6.20 -2.17
N SER A 219 -23.79 -5.92 -3.46
CA SER A 219 -24.70 -6.66 -4.33
C SER A 219 -23.92 -7.39 -5.41
N PHE A 220 -24.38 -8.58 -5.75
CA PHE A 220 -23.81 -9.42 -6.77
C PHE A 220 -24.75 -9.50 -7.97
N SER A 221 -24.19 -9.82 -9.13
CA SER A 221 -24.94 -10.15 -10.34
C SER A 221 -25.52 -11.56 -10.25
N ASP A 222 -26.56 -11.83 -11.02
CA ASP A 222 -27.05 -13.21 -11.16
C ASP A 222 -25.94 -14.09 -11.73
N PHE A 223 -25.95 -15.37 -11.34
CA PHE A 223 -24.97 -16.31 -11.84
C PHE A 223 -25.04 -16.39 -13.37
N LYS A 224 -23.90 -16.64 -14.02
CA LYS A 224 -23.78 -16.84 -15.47
C LYS A 224 -22.96 -18.10 -15.73
N GLU A 225 -23.31 -18.83 -16.76
CA GLU A 225 -22.46 -19.92 -17.26
C GLU A 225 -21.16 -19.36 -17.80
N LEU A 226 -20.05 -20.04 -17.50
CA LEU A 226 -18.77 -19.70 -18.10
C LEU A 226 -18.83 -19.98 -19.61
N GLN A 227 -18.33 -19.04 -20.41
CA GLN A 227 -18.30 -19.13 -21.86
C GLN A 227 -16.86 -19.17 -22.36
N SER A 228 -16.67 -19.59 -23.61
CA SER A 228 -15.38 -19.51 -24.30
C SER A 228 -14.84 -18.08 -24.25
N GLY A 229 -13.61 -17.91 -23.74
CA GLY A 229 -12.96 -16.61 -23.55
C GLY A 229 -12.87 -16.13 -22.10
N ASP A 230 -13.49 -16.83 -21.13
CA ASP A 230 -13.19 -16.58 -19.72
C ASP A 230 -11.76 -17.02 -19.38
N PRO A 231 -10.95 -16.17 -18.72
CA PRO A 231 -9.50 -16.38 -18.57
C PRO A 231 -9.12 -17.60 -17.73
N ILE A 232 -10.03 -18.17 -16.94
CA ILE A 232 -9.73 -19.34 -16.10
C ILE A 232 -10.52 -20.59 -16.48
N LEU A 233 -11.34 -20.54 -17.54
CA LEU A 233 -12.21 -21.65 -17.92
C LEU A 233 -11.41 -22.92 -18.21
N ASP A 234 -10.30 -22.83 -18.94
CA ASP A 234 -9.47 -23.99 -19.28
C ASP A 234 -8.87 -24.64 -18.03
N ILE A 235 -8.42 -23.83 -17.07
CA ILE A 235 -7.92 -24.30 -15.77
C ILE A 235 -9.03 -25.05 -15.02
N LEU A 236 -10.23 -24.48 -14.96
CA LEU A 236 -11.38 -25.10 -14.29
C LEU A 236 -11.85 -26.38 -14.99
N ASN A 237 -11.79 -26.44 -16.33
CA ASN A 237 -12.14 -27.64 -17.09
C ASN A 237 -11.13 -28.77 -16.86
N GLY A 238 -9.83 -28.45 -16.77
CA GLY A 238 -8.79 -29.43 -16.45
C GLY A 238 -8.92 -30.00 -15.04
N GLN A 239 -9.26 -29.17 -14.06
CA GLN A 239 -9.39 -29.60 -12.65
C GLN A 239 -10.76 -30.24 -12.34
N PHE A 240 -11.83 -29.77 -12.98
CA PHE A 240 -13.21 -30.17 -12.68
C PHE A 240 -14.01 -30.46 -13.96
N PRO A 241 -13.70 -31.53 -14.69
CA PRO A 241 -14.30 -31.79 -16.00
C PRO A 241 -15.82 -31.96 -15.96
N ASN A 242 -16.36 -32.57 -14.90
CA ASN A 242 -17.76 -32.98 -14.83
C ASN A 242 -18.70 -32.00 -14.10
N GLY A 243 -18.16 -30.90 -13.57
CA GLY A 243 -18.96 -29.92 -12.84
C GLY A 243 -19.50 -28.82 -13.74
N ASN A 244 -20.74 -28.38 -13.49
CA ASN A 244 -21.26 -27.12 -14.02
C ASN A 244 -20.45 -25.97 -13.45
N LYS A 245 -20.12 -24.97 -14.28
CA LYS A 245 -19.25 -23.86 -13.93
C LYS A 245 -20.01 -22.56 -14.13
N TYR A 246 -20.25 -21.87 -13.03
CA TYR A 246 -20.92 -20.57 -13.03
C TYR A 246 -20.03 -19.51 -12.42
N PHE A 247 -20.30 -18.24 -12.71
CA PHE A 247 -19.72 -17.13 -11.96
C PHE A 247 -20.76 -16.08 -11.60
N SER A 248 -20.50 -15.36 -10.51
CA SER A 248 -21.22 -14.16 -10.11
C SER A 248 -20.20 -13.09 -9.72
N GLU A 249 -20.47 -11.84 -10.12
CA GLU A 249 -19.57 -10.70 -9.94
C GLU A 249 -20.24 -9.60 -9.10
N SER A 250 -19.47 -8.94 -8.23
CA SER A 250 -19.93 -7.77 -7.48
C SER A 250 -20.32 -6.64 -8.43
N ARG A 251 -21.46 -5.98 -8.16
CA ARG A 251 -21.95 -4.88 -9.00
C ARG A 251 -21.15 -3.59 -8.82
N ARG A 252 -20.45 -3.47 -7.70
CA ARG A 252 -19.56 -2.36 -7.37
C ARG A 252 -18.17 -2.91 -7.03
N LYS A 253 -17.18 -2.03 -7.10
CA LYS A 253 -15.86 -2.33 -6.55
C LYS A 253 -15.96 -2.41 -5.02
N ILE A 254 -15.12 -3.25 -4.45
CA ILE A 254 -15.02 -3.52 -3.02
C ILE A 254 -13.57 -3.21 -2.63
N PRO A 255 -13.35 -2.43 -1.55
CA PRO A 255 -12.01 -2.23 -1.00
C PRO A 255 -11.33 -3.57 -0.67
N CYS A 256 -10.08 -3.74 -1.10
CA CYS A 256 -9.31 -4.92 -0.72
C CYS A 256 -9.08 -4.89 0.79
N GLN A 257 -9.21 -6.04 1.46
CA GLN A 257 -8.99 -6.12 2.91
C GLN A 257 -8.53 -7.51 3.33
N GLU A 258 -7.75 -7.55 4.41
CA GLU A 258 -7.21 -8.77 5.01
C GLU A 258 -8.31 -9.65 5.61
N ALA A 259 -9.24 -9.02 6.33
CA ALA A 259 -10.32 -9.73 7.02
C ALA A 259 -11.47 -10.10 6.07
N GLY A 260 -11.94 -11.35 6.18
CA GLY A 260 -13.13 -11.83 5.47
C GLY A 260 -14.38 -10.99 5.76
N ILE A 261 -15.19 -10.71 4.74
CA ILE A 261 -16.50 -10.06 4.93
C ILE A 261 -17.49 -11.09 5.51
N LYS A 262 -17.83 -10.93 6.79
CA LYS A 262 -18.71 -11.87 7.51
C LYS A 262 -20.19 -11.84 7.10
N SER A 263 -20.59 -10.89 6.28
CA SER A 263 -22.00 -10.73 5.90
C SER A 263 -22.33 -11.37 4.55
N ILE A 264 -21.35 -11.84 3.78
CA ILE A 264 -21.59 -12.42 2.46
C ILE A 264 -21.80 -13.93 2.60
N SER A 265 -23.02 -14.38 2.34
CA SER A 265 -23.39 -15.80 2.34
C SER A 265 -23.58 -16.34 0.94
N PHE A 266 -23.35 -17.64 0.78
CA PHE A 266 -23.68 -18.40 -0.41
C PHE A 266 -24.75 -19.44 -0.07
N SER A 267 -25.84 -19.43 -0.84
CA SER A 267 -27.00 -20.28 -0.62
C SER A 267 -27.36 -21.07 -1.87
N LYS A 268 -27.90 -22.27 -1.65
CA LYS A 268 -28.49 -23.13 -2.67
C LYS A 268 -29.95 -23.45 -2.30
N SER A 269 -30.90 -23.17 -3.20
CA SER A 269 -32.34 -23.47 -3.00
C SER A 269 -32.86 -23.00 -1.64
N SER A 270 -32.48 -21.78 -1.24
CA SER A 270 -32.77 -21.16 0.07
C SER A 270 -32.03 -21.73 1.29
N SER A 271 -31.25 -22.81 1.15
CA SER A 271 -30.36 -23.31 2.21
C SER A 271 -29.00 -22.61 2.14
N VAL A 272 -28.57 -22.02 3.25
CA VAL A 272 -27.22 -21.42 3.36
C VAL A 272 -26.19 -22.54 3.41
N LEU A 273 -25.28 -22.57 2.43
CA LEU A 273 -24.20 -23.55 2.37
C LEU A 273 -22.89 -23.00 2.94
N ILE A 274 -22.66 -21.69 2.77
CA ILE A 274 -21.50 -20.99 3.34
C ILE A 274 -22.02 -19.70 3.96
N GLU A 275 -21.91 -19.57 5.28
CA GLU A 275 -22.38 -18.38 6.00
C GLU A 275 -21.51 -17.15 5.70
N ASN A 276 -20.19 -17.35 5.60
CA ASN A 276 -19.19 -16.31 5.39
C ASN A 276 -18.28 -16.70 4.20
N LEU A 277 -18.52 -16.14 3.02
CA LEU A 277 -17.66 -16.37 1.87
C LEU A 277 -16.27 -15.79 2.12
N PRO A 278 -15.20 -16.53 1.76
CA PRO A 278 -13.84 -16.01 1.86
C PRO A 278 -13.62 -14.90 0.84
N ASN A 279 -12.82 -13.89 1.22
CA ASN A 279 -12.39 -12.86 0.27
C ASN A 279 -11.61 -13.50 -0.89
N PRO A 280 -11.76 -12.99 -2.12
CA PRO A 280 -10.83 -13.29 -3.19
C PRO A 280 -9.37 -13.02 -2.79
N PRO A 281 -8.45 -13.99 -3.00
CA PRO A 281 -7.03 -13.78 -2.75
C PRO A 281 -6.47 -12.65 -3.61
N ASN A 282 -5.57 -11.85 -3.04
CA ASN A 282 -4.96 -10.72 -3.75
C ASN A 282 -4.14 -11.13 -4.98
N ASP A 283 -3.72 -12.40 -5.07
CA ASP A 283 -2.96 -12.91 -6.22
C ASP A 283 -3.86 -13.48 -7.32
N ASN A 284 -5.14 -13.73 -7.01
CA ASN A 284 -6.10 -14.24 -7.97
C ASN A 284 -6.74 -13.08 -8.72
N ILE A 285 -6.02 -12.53 -9.70
CA ILE A 285 -6.51 -11.40 -10.49
C ILE A 285 -6.63 -11.81 -11.95
N ILE A 286 -7.77 -11.47 -12.56
CA ILE A 286 -8.00 -11.60 -13.99
C ILE A 286 -8.16 -10.23 -14.65
N GLN A 287 -7.68 -10.13 -15.89
CA GLN A 287 -7.93 -9.00 -16.77
C GLN A 287 -9.13 -9.32 -17.65
N VAL A 288 -10.16 -8.48 -17.62
CA VAL A 288 -11.29 -8.64 -18.53
C VAL A 288 -10.96 -7.95 -19.87
N PRO A 289 -10.92 -8.69 -21.00
CA PRO A 289 -10.67 -8.10 -22.30
C PRO A 289 -11.78 -7.12 -22.71
N GLY A 290 -11.43 -6.08 -23.49
CA GLY A 290 -12.41 -5.22 -24.18
C GLY A 290 -12.72 -3.86 -23.54
N LEU A 291 -12.10 -3.50 -22.41
CA LEU A 291 -12.20 -2.16 -21.83
C LEU A 291 -10.96 -1.32 -22.14
N LEU A 292 -11.17 -0.03 -22.45
CA LEU A 292 -10.09 0.95 -22.72
C LEU A 292 -9.11 1.11 -21.54
N ARG A 293 -9.55 0.77 -20.32
CA ARG A 293 -8.69 0.58 -19.16
C ARG A 293 -8.83 -0.87 -18.72
N LYS A 294 -7.70 -1.56 -18.54
CA LYS A 294 -7.67 -2.95 -18.04
C LYS A 294 -8.34 -3.01 -16.67
N GLU A 295 -9.60 -3.42 -16.61
CA GLU A 295 -10.28 -3.67 -15.34
C GLU A 295 -9.73 -4.98 -14.76
N MET A 296 -9.15 -4.88 -13.57
CA MET A 296 -8.60 -6.00 -12.82
C MET A 296 -9.66 -6.48 -11.83
N ILE A 297 -10.06 -7.74 -11.93
CA ILE A 297 -11.07 -8.37 -11.07
C ILE A 297 -10.39 -9.42 -10.20
N GLN A 298 -10.61 -9.36 -8.88
CA GLN A 298 -10.16 -10.41 -7.98
C GLN A 298 -11.17 -11.56 -8.00
N TYR A 299 -10.69 -12.80 -7.97
CA TYR A 299 -11.58 -13.95 -8.02
C TYR A 299 -11.30 -15.03 -6.96
N GLN A 300 -12.37 -15.75 -6.62
CA GLN A 300 -12.33 -16.91 -5.74
C GLN A 300 -13.07 -18.08 -6.39
N VAL A 301 -12.54 -19.29 -6.22
CA VAL A 301 -13.16 -20.52 -6.70
C VAL A 301 -13.82 -21.25 -5.52
N ILE A 302 -15.09 -21.61 -5.67
CA ILE A 302 -15.90 -22.36 -4.71
C ILE A 302 -16.24 -23.71 -5.36
N ASN A 303 -15.67 -24.79 -4.84
CA ASN A 303 -15.98 -26.14 -5.29
C ASN A 303 -17.03 -26.77 -4.38
N LEU A 304 -18.18 -27.14 -4.95
CA LEU A 304 -19.31 -27.77 -4.26
C LEU A 304 -19.61 -29.17 -4.79
N LEU A 305 -18.71 -29.74 -5.59
CA LEU A 305 -18.80 -31.14 -5.94
C LEU A 305 -18.58 -31.94 -4.66
N LYS A 306 -19.59 -32.71 -4.24
CA LYS A 306 -19.40 -33.69 -3.18
C LYS A 306 -18.39 -34.72 -3.71
N ASN A 307 -17.37 -35.05 -2.91
CA ASN A 307 -16.58 -36.24 -3.16
C ASN A 307 -17.53 -37.43 -3.01
N SER A 308 -18.10 -37.88 -4.11
CA SER A 308 -18.86 -39.12 -4.22
C SER A 308 -17.95 -40.32 -4.00
#